data_AF-A0A4Y8HZ95-F1
#
_entry.id   AF-A0A4Y8HZ95-F1
#
_cell.length_a   1.000
_cell.length_b   1.000
_cell.length_c   1.000
_cell.angle_alpha   90.00
_cell.angle_beta   90.00
_cell.angle_gamma   90.00
#
_symmetry.space_group_name_H-M   'P 1'
#
loop_
_entity.id
_entity.type
_entity.pdbx_description
1 polymer ?
#
loop_
_entity_poly.entity_id
_entity_poly.type
_entity_poly.pdbx_seq_one_letter_code
_entity_poly.pdbx_strand_id
1 'polypeptide(L)'
;MDKETIKYKNIASGISIIMLLLAIPTFWPYGYYILLRWAITISALFLLWLAYESKKTFWLFLMGMIAILFNPIIPIHLDKETWVIIDVIVAVIFLVSIFKIKNYEERKEN
;
A
#
# COMPACT_ATOMS: atom_id res chain seq x y z
N MET A 1 -12.96 13.31 1.97
CA MET A 1 -11.76 13.44 1.13
C MET A 1 -11.96 14.56 0.16
N ASP A 2 -11.29 15.67 0.46
CA ASP A 2 -11.03 16.76 -0.48
C ASP A 2 -10.15 16.27 -1.65
N LYS A 3 -10.05 17.11 -2.70
CA LYS A 3 -9.30 16.79 -3.92
C LYS A 3 -7.80 16.61 -3.67
N GLU A 4 -7.21 17.30 -2.69
CA GLU A 4 -5.79 17.16 -2.37
C GLU A 4 -5.52 15.81 -1.74
N THR A 5 -6.34 15.38 -0.78
CA THR A 5 -6.20 14.05 -0.16
C THR A 5 -6.31 12.92 -1.18
N ILE A 6 -7.23 13.02 -2.16
CA ILE A 6 -7.32 12.05 -3.27
C ILE A 6 -6.01 12.03 -4.08
N LYS A 7 -5.47 13.21 -4.41
CA LYS A 7 -4.21 13.33 -5.15
C LYS A 7 -3.05 12.69 -4.39
N TYR A 8 -2.87 13.01 -3.11
CA TYR A 8 -1.80 12.43 -2.29
C TYR A 8 -1.93 10.92 -2.15
N LYS A 9 -3.15 10.40 -1.93
CA LYS A 9 -3.42 8.96 -1.89
C LYS A 9 -3.00 8.27 -3.19
N ASN A 10 -3.39 8.84 -4.34
CA ASN A 10 -3.06 8.26 -5.64
C ASN A 10 -1.55 8.29 -5.91
N ILE A 11 -0.87 9.37 -5.53
CA ILE A 11 0.60 9.48 -5.63
C ILE A 11 1.28 8.44 -4.74
N ALA A 12 0.88 8.34 -3.47
CA ALA A 12 1.46 7.37 -2.53
C ALA A 12 1.24 5.93 -3.00
N SER A 13 0.05 5.62 -3.51
CA SER A 13 -0.27 4.31 -4.07
C SER A 13 0.54 4.03 -5.33
N GLY A 14 0.67 5.01 -6.24
CA GLY A 14 1.46 4.89 -7.46
C GLY A 14 2.95 4.65 -7.18
N ILE A 15 3.54 5.39 -6.24
CA ILE A 15 4.93 5.20 -5.81
C ILE A 15 5.10 3.78 -5.22
N SER A 16 4.18 3.37 -4.35
CA SER A 16 4.19 2.04 -3.73
C SER A 16 4.15 0.92 -4.77
N ILE A 17 3.28 1.02 -5.78
CA ILE A 17 3.18 0.05 -6.87
C ILE A 17 4.49 -0.02 -7.65
N ILE A 18 5.05 1.12 -8.04
CA ILE A 18 6.32 1.16 -8.80
C ILE A 18 7.44 0.52 -7.98
N MET A 19 7.55 0.85 -6.69
CA MET A 19 8.58 0.27 -5.83
C MET A 19 8.39 -1.25 -5.64
N LEU A 20 7.18 -1.74 -5.46
CA LEU A 20 6.93 -3.19 -5.36
C LEU A 20 7.29 -3.93 -6.64
N LEU A 21 6.93 -3.38 -7.81
CA LEU A 21 7.27 -3.99 -9.10
C LEU A 21 8.76 -3.94 -9.39
N LEU A 22 9.44 -2.87 -8.98
CA LEU A 22 10.90 -2.75 -9.06
C LEU A 22 11.61 -3.71 -8.11
N ALA A 23 10.95 -4.26 -7.09
CA ALA A 23 11.54 -5.24 -6.17
C ALA A 23 11.63 -6.66 -6.77
N ILE A 24 10.86 -6.93 -7.84
CA ILE A 24 10.79 -8.24 -8.50
C ILE A 24 12.16 -8.69 -9.05
N PRO A 25 12.93 -7.85 -9.76
CA PRO A 25 14.27 -8.20 -10.18
C PRO A 25 15.22 -8.38 -9.00
N THR A 26 16.01 -9.44 -9.04
CA THR A 26 16.79 -9.92 -7.89
C THR A 26 18.08 -9.12 -7.62
N PHE A 27 18.43 -8.13 -8.44
CA PHE A 27 19.75 -7.48 -8.42
C PHE A 27 19.92 -6.33 -7.43
N TRP A 28 18.87 -5.94 -6.70
CA TRP A 28 18.95 -4.79 -5.80
C TRP A 28 19.73 -5.10 -4.51
N PRO A 29 20.51 -4.12 -4.00
CA PRO A 29 21.20 -4.26 -2.72
C PRO A 29 20.20 -4.28 -1.56
N TYR A 30 20.63 -4.83 -0.42
CA TYR A 30 19.80 -4.94 0.79
C TYR A 30 19.14 -3.61 1.21
N GLY A 31 19.84 -2.49 1.06
CA GLY A 31 19.32 -1.15 1.38
C GLY A 31 18.04 -0.78 0.61
N TYR A 32 17.86 -1.29 -0.61
CA TYR A 32 16.63 -1.07 -1.39
C TYR A 32 15.41 -1.67 -0.68
N TYR A 33 15.54 -2.90 -0.17
CA TYR A 33 14.45 -3.60 0.51
C TYR A 33 14.10 -2.96 1.86
N ILE A 34 15.07 -2.31 2.53
CA ILE A 34 14.80 -1.50 3.73
C ILE A 34 13.94 -0.29 3.34
N LEU A 35 14.33 0.47 2.30
CA LEU A 35 13.57 1.63 1.84
C LEU A 35 12.18 1.25 1.34
N LEU A 36 12.05 0.14 0.63
CA LEU A 36 10.77 -0.43 0.20
C LEU A 36 9.85 -0.65 1.40
N ARG A 37 10.31 -1.37 2.43
CA ARG A 37 9.54 -1.64 3.65
C ARG A 37 9.02 -0.37 4.31
N TRP A 38 9.87 0.65 4.44
CA TRP A 38 9.46 1.96 4.95
C TRP A 38 8.39 2.63 4.07
N ALA A 39 8.62 2.69 2.76
CA ALA A 39 7.69 3.35 1.83
C ALA A 39 6.31 2.68 1.81
N ILE A 40 6.28 1.34 1.79
CA ILE A 40 5.04 0.56 1.78
C ILE A 40 4.32 0.67 3.12
N THR A 41 5.05 0.62 4.24
CA THR A 41 4.45 0.76 5.58
C THR A 41 3.81 2.14 5.76
N ILE A 42 4.52 3.22 5.41
CA ILE A 42 3.99 4.59 5.52
C ILE A 42 2.75 4.77 4.62
N SER A 43 2.83 4.29 3.38
CA SER A 43 1.70 4.38 2.44
C SER A 43 0.50 3.57 2.92
N ALA A 44 0.72 2.36 3.43
CA ALA A 44 -0.34 1.52 3.98
C ALA A 44 -0.99 2.15 5.21
N LEU A 45 -0.22 2.75 6.13
CA LEU A 45 -0.75 3.47 7.29
C LEU A 45 -1.57 4.70 6.89
N PHE A 46 -1.12 5.45 5.89
CA PHE A 46 -1.89 6.58 5.36
C PHE A 46 -3.23 6.11 4.76
N LEU A 47 -3.22 5.06 3.93
CA LEU A 47 -4.45 4.49 3.36
C LEU A 47 -5.35 3.84 4.42
N LEU A 48 -4.78 3.27 5.48
CA LEU A 48 -5.52 2.74 6.63
C LEU A 48 -6.31 3.84 7.32
N TRP A 49 -5.68 4.98 7.58
CA TRP A 49 -6.35 6.13 8.17
C TRP A 49 -7.48 6.66 7.28
N LEU A 50 -7.26 6.76 5.96
CA LEU A 50 -8.32 7.14 5.02
C LEU A 50 -9.47 6.12 4.98
N ALA A 51 -9.16 4.82 5.09
CA ALA A 51 -10.16 3.77 5.14
C ALA A 51 -10.97 3.80 6.45
N TYR A 52 -10.33 4.18 7.56
CA TYR A 52 -10.99 4.42 8.85
C TYR A 52 -12.00 5.57 8.74
N GLU A 53 -11.57 6.73 8.23
CA GLU A 53 -12.44 7.89 8.05
C GLU A 53 -13.59 7.60 7.08
N SER A 54 -13.32 6.85 6.02
CA SER A 54 -14.31 6.45 5.02
C SER A 54 -15.23 5.30 5.46
N LYS A 55 -15.09 4.80 6.70
CA LYS A 55 -15.80 3.65 7.26
C LYS A 55 -15.73 2.39 6.36
N LYS A 56 -14.60 2.21 5.66
CA LYS A 56 -14.35 1.06 4.78
C LYS A 56 -13.63 -0.04 5.56
N THR A 57 -14.36 -0.75 6.42
CA THR A 57 -13.82 -1.76 7.34
C THR A 57 -12.92 -2.78 6.65
N PHE A 58 -13.31 -3.29 5.48
CA PHE A 58 -12.48 -4.23 4.72
C PHE A 58 -11.09 -3.64 4.36
N TRP A 59 -11.06 -2.41 3.84
CA TRP A 59 -9.82 -1.75 3.46
C TRP A 59 -8.97 -1.36 4.68
N LEU A 60 -9.61 -1.02 5.80
CA LEU A 60 -8.93 -0.75 7.05
C LEU A 60 -8.12 -1.97 7.52
N PHE A 61 -8.76 -3.15 7.58
CA PHE A 61 -8.07 -4.38 7.97
C PHE A 61 -7.00 -4.77 6.95
N LEU A 62 -7.30 -4.70 5.66
CA LEU A 62 -6.36 -5.07 4.60
C LEU A 62 -5.09 -4.21 4.62
N MET A 63 -5.24 -2.89 4.74
CA MET A 63 -4.10 -1.97 4.85
C MET A 63 -3.33 -2.17 6.16
N GLY A 64 -4.02 -2.50 7.26
CA GLY A 64 -3.37 -2.82 8.53
C GLY A 64 -2.49 -4.06 8.44
N MET A 65 -2.98 -5.12 7.79
CA MET A 65 -2.19 -6.32 7.56
C MET A 65 -0.95 -6.04 6.69
N ILE A 66 -1.08 -5.22 5.64
CA ILE A 66 0.05 -4.83 4.78
C ILE A 66 1.08 -4.02 5.59
N ALA A 67 0.64 -3.06 6.39
CA ALA A 67 1.52 -2.26 7.23
C ALA A 67 2.30 -3.13 8.24
N ILE A 68 1.67 -4.16 8.80
CA ILE A 68 2.34 -5.11 9.69
C ILE A 68 3.33 -5.98 8.91
N LEU A 69 2.94 -6.51 7.76
CA LEU A 69 3.76 -7.40 6.93
C LEU A 69 5.04 -6.73 6.44
N PHE A 70 4.95 -5.46 6.03
CA PHE A 70 6.09 -4.68 5.52
C PHE A 70 6.82 -3.88 6.62
N ASN A 71 6.44 -4.04 7.89
CA ASN A 71 7.00 -3.24 8.98
C ASN A 71 8.54 -3.41 9.05
N PRO A 72 9.32 -2.32 8.93
CA PRO A 72 10.78 -2.38 8.96
C PRO A 72 11.36 -2.63 10.35
N ILE A 73 10.58 -2.39 11.42
CA ILE A 73 11.05 -2.56 12.81
C ILE A 73 11.15 -4.05 13.17
N ILE A 74 10.17 -4.85 12.73
CA ILE A 74 10.13 -6.29 12.97
C ILE A 74 10.08 -6.99 11.60
N PRO A 75 11.23 -7.16 10.94
CA PRO A 75 11.25 -7.71 9.60
C PRO A 75 10.91 -9.21 9.61
N ILE A 76 9.87 -9.57 8.86
CA ILE A 76 9.57 -10.97 8.58
C ILE A 76 10.58 -11.49 7.55
N HIS A 77 11.18 -12.64 7.87
CA HIS A 77 12.15 -13.33 7.02
C HIS A 77 11.41 -14.44 6.28
N LEU A 78 11.29 -14.28 4.97
CA LEU A 78 10.74 -15.29 4.05
C LEU A 78 11.75 -15.46 2.92
N ASP A 79 11.63 -16.56 2.19
CA ASP A 79 12.37 -16.76 0.96
C ASP A 79 11.99 -15.70 -0.08
N LYS A 80 12.90 -15.50 -1.03
CA LYS A 80 12.77 -14.44 -2.02
C LYS A 80 11.59 -14.66 -2.97
N GLU A 81 11.31 -15.91 -3.33
CA GLU A 81 10.22 -16.25 -4.25
C GLU A 81 8.87 -15.90 -3.61
N THR A 82 8.70 -16.23 -2.33
CA THR A 82 7.52 -15.83 -1.55
C THR A 82 7.38 -14.30 -1.48
N TRP A 83 8.47 -13.55 -1.23
CA TRP A 83 8.43 -12.09 -1.23
C TRP A 83 8.01 -11.50 -2.57
N VAL A 84 8.48 -12.05 -3.69
CA VAL A 84 8.07 -11.60 -5.04
C VAL A 84 6.57 -11.78 -5.24
N ILE A 85 6.01 -12.92 -4.83
CA ILE A 85 4.56 -13.18 -4.92
C ILE A 85 3.78 -12.17 -4.05
N ILE A 86 4.25 -11.95 -2.80
CA ILE A 86 3.66 -10.98 -1.89
C ILE A 86 3.69 -9.57 -2.49
N ASP A 87 4.83 -9.15 -3.04
CA ASP A 87 5.02 -7.81 -3.60
C ASP A 87 4.05 -7.56 -4.76
N VAL A 88 3.86 -8.55 -5.63
CA VAL A 88 2.90 -8.50 -6.74
C VAL A 88 1.46 -8.39 -6.23
N ILE A 89 1.07 -9.22 -5.26
CA ILE A 89 -0.28 -9.17 -4.66
C ILE A 89 -0.53 -7.80 -4.04
N VAL A 90 0.44 -7.29 -3.28
CA VAL A 90 0.33 -5.99 -2.60
C VAL A 90 0.27 -4.86 -3.62
N ALA A 91 1.03 -4.92 -4.72
CA ALA A 91 0.94 -3.95 -5.81
C ALA A 91 -0.46 -3.91 -6.42
N VAL A 92 -1.08 -5.08 -6.66
CA VAL A 92 -2.46 -5.16 -7.14
C VAL A 92 -3.44 -4.57 -6.11
N ILE A 93 -3.24 -4.85 -4.81
CA ILE A 93 -4.09 -4.28 -3.76
C ILE A 93 -4.01 -2.74 -3.75
N PHE A 94 -2.80 -2.16 -3.83
CA PHE A 94 -2.62 -0.71 -3.93
C PHE A 94 -3.24 -0.14 -5.21
N LEU A 95 -3.17 -0.85 -6.33
CA LEU A 95 -3.85 -0.43 -7.57
C LEU A 95 -5.37 -0.37 -7.39
N VAL A 96 -5.96 -1.40 -6.77
CA VAL A 96 -7.41 -1.46 -6.52
C VAL A 96 -7.85 -0.41 -5.49
N SER A 97 -6.99 -0.08 -4.52
CA SER A 97 -7.29 0.90 -3.47
C SER A 97 -7.53 2.32 -4.04
N ILE A 98 -6.87 2.67 -5.14
CA ILE A 98 -7.05 3.94 -5.87
C ILE A 98 -8.53 4.14 -6.23
N PHE A 99 -9.20 3.08 -6.69
CA PHE A 99 -10.59 3.14 -7.14
C PHE A 99 -11.60 2.86 -6.01
N LYS A 100 -11.26 2.00 -5.04
CA LYS A 100 -12.20 1.53 -4.02
C LYS A 100 -12.20 2.36 -2.73
N ILE A 101 -11.09 3.01 -2.38
CA ILE A 101 -10.99 3.97 -1.27
C ILE A 101 -11.29 5.37 -1.82
N LYS A 102 -12.53 5.57 -2.27
CA LYS A 102 -13.07 6.86 -2.68
C LYS A 102 -14.32 7.15 -1.85
N ASN A 103 -14.47 8.42 -1.47
CA ASN A 103 -15.53 8.89 -0.57
C ASN A 103 -16.93 8.41 -1.00
N TYR A 104 -17.78 8.12 -0.01
CA TYR A 104 -19.19 7.77 -0.21
C TYR A 104 -20.03 8.91 -0.82
N GLU A 105 -19.59 10.16 -0.70
CA GLU A 105 -20.39 11.32 -1.13
C GLU A 105 -20.59 11.42 -2.65
N GLU A 106 -19.65 10.93 -3.46
CA GLU A 106 -19.87 10.83 -4.92
C GLU A 106 -21.01 9.88 -5.31
N ARG A 107 -21.45 8.98 -4.42
CA ARG A 107 -22.63 8.13 -4.67
C ARG A 107 -23.95 8.78 -4.30
N LYS A 108 -23.96 9.94 -3.65
CA LYS A 108 -25.19 10.70 -3.38
C LYS A 108 -25.49 11.78 -4.43
N GLU A 109 -24.50 12.16 -5.23
CA GLU A 109 -24.65 13.14 -6.33
C GLU A 109 -24.81 12.50 -7.73
N ASN A 110 -24.85 11.17 -7.84
CA ASN A 110 -25.17 10.44 -9.07
C ASN A 110 -26.49 9.67 -8.94
#